data_AF-A0A533U458-F1
#
_entry.id   AF-A0A533U458-F1
#
_cell.length_a   1.000
_cell.length_b   1.000
_cell.length_c   1.000
_cell.angle_alpha   90.00
_cell.angle_beta   90.00
_cell.angle_gamma   90.00
#
_symmetry.space_group_name_H-M   'P 1'
#
loop_
_entity.id
_entity.type
_entity.pdbx_description
1 polymer ?
#
loop_
_entity_poly.entity_id
_entity_poly.type
_entity_poly.pdbx_seq_one_letter_code
_entity_poly.pdbx_strand_id
1 'polypeptide(L)'
;MTYLKEIMELLGVSETDAIKAILNLVSPFPPHATIQNWTRLSTFGHDAPTTKDLWKKLEGSDFRCHRCGSQMRLSFNNMNSNPKAHRLENLEVICFSCNRSVSKKGNKDNHHHYKLAMAAIEL
;
A
#
# COMPACT_ATOMS: atom_id res chain seq x y z
N MET A 1 -10.28 -24.11 -0.90
CA MET A 1 -11.23 -23.21 -0.21
C MET A 1 -11.48 -23.61 1.25
N THR A 2 -11.06 -24.80 1.69
CA THR A 2 -11.22 -25.35 3.06
C THR A 2 -10.31 -24.70 4.10
N TYR A 3 -9.04 -24.49 3.78
CA TYR A 3 -8.04 -23.96 4.73
C TYR A 3 -8.33 -22.57 5.31
N LEU A 4 -8.96 -21.67 4.54
CA LEU A 4 -9.24 -20.32 5.03
C LEU A 4 -10.26 -20.32 6.18
N LYS A 5 -11.30 -21.16 6.10
CA LYS A 5 -12.29 -21.28 7.17
C LYS A 5 -11.68 -21.87 8.43
N GLU A 6 -10.84 -22.90 8.29
CA GLU A 6 -10.14 -23.53 9.41
C GLU A 6 -9.18 -22.56 10.11
N ILE A 7 -8.42 -21.76 9.33
CA ILE A 7 -7.55 -20.72 9.89
C ILE A 7 -8.37 -19.63 10.58
N MET A 8 -9.49 -19.18 9.99
CA MET A 8 -10.37 -18.19 10.61
C MET A 8 -10.96 -18.69 11.93
N GLU A 9 -11.37 -19.96 11.99
CA GLU A 9 -11.89 -20.58 13.20
C GLU A 9 -10.80 -20.70 14.28
N LEU A 10 -9.60 -21.17 13.91
CA LEU A 10 -8.45 -21.28 14.81
C LEU A 10 -8.01 -19.93 15.38
N LEU A 11 -8.10 -18.87 14.59
CA LEU A 11 -7.75 -17.51 15.00
C LEU A 11 -8.92 -16.74 15.64
N GLY A 12 -10.13 -17.33 15.72
CA GLY A 12 -11.33 -16.67 16.22
C GLY A 12 -11.74 -15.44 15.40
N VAL A 13 -11.41 -15.42 14.10
CA VAL A 13 -11.67 -14.31 13.19
C VAL A 13 -13.04 -14.49 12.55
N SER A 14 -13.93 -13.52 12.77
CA SER A 14 -15.24 -13.51 12.12
C SER A 14 -15.11 -13.29 10.60
N GLU A 15 -16.06 -13.79 9.81
CA GLU A 15 -16.11 -13.53 8.37
C GLU A 15 -16.14 -12.03 8.06
N THR A 16 -16.87 -11.25 8.86
CA THR A 16 -16.90 -9.79 8.77
C THR A 16 -15.51 -9.17 8.94
N ASP A 17 -14.71 -9.65 9.91
CA ASP A 17 -13.37 -9.13 10.14
C ASP A 17 -12.39 -9.58 9.07
N ALA A 18 -12.54 -10.80 8.54
CA ALA A 18 -11.80 -11.26 7.37
C ALA A 18 -12.08 -10.40 6.13
N ILE A 19 -13.35 -10.08 5.86
CA ILE A 19 -13.75 -9.18 4.77
C ILE A 19 -13.17 -7.78 4.99
N LYS A 20 -13.27 -7.21 6.19
CA LYS A 20 -12.66 -5.91 6.51
C LYS A 20 -11.15 -5.93 6.32
N ALA A 21 -10.48 -7.01 6.70
CA ALA A 21 -9.04 -7.17 6.51
C ALA A 21 -8.68 -7.21 5.02
N ILE A 22 -9.42 -7.98 4.21
CA ILE A 22 -9.25 -8.04 2.75
C ILE A 22 -9.49 -6.66 2.14
N LEU A 23 -10.58 -5.98 2.50
CA LEU A 23 -10.89 -4.63 2.02
C LEU A 23 -9.78 -3.64 2.39
N ASN A 24 -9.24 -3.70 3.60
CA ASN A 24 -8.10 -2.87 4.02
C ASN A 24 -6.81 -3.20 3.27
N LEU A 25 -6.63 -4.44 2.82
CA LEU A 25 -5.45 -4.85 2.05
C LEU A 25 -5.50 -4.33 0.61
N VAL A 26 -6.67 -4.36 -0.02
CA VAL A 26 -6.86 -3.97 -1.43
C VAL A 26 -7.25 -2.50 -1.60
N SER A 27 -7.79 -1.85 -0.57
CA SER A 27 -8.13 -0.43 -0.65
C SER A 27 -6.86 0.41 -0.70
N PRO A 28 -6.70 1.28 -1.71
CA PRO A 28 -5.62 2.26 -1.70
C PRO A 28 -5.78 3.19 -0.48
N PHE A 29 -4.67 3.69 0.05
CA PHE A 29 -4.74 4.67 1.12
C PHE A 29 -5.58 5.87 0.67
N PRO A 30 -6.51 6.38 1.49
CA PRO A 30 -7.32 7.53 1.11
C PRO A 30 -6.41 8.74 0.82
N PRO A 31 -6.47 9.36 -0.37
CA PRO A 31 -5.54 10.41 -0.76
C PRO A 31 -5.54 11.63 0.18
N HIS A 32 -6.66 11.89 0.86
CA HIS A 32 -6.75 12.93 1.88
C HIS A 32 -5.77 12.71 3.03
N ALA A 33 -5.62 11.48 3.52
CA ALA A 33 -4.67 11.15 4.57
C ALA A 33 -3.21 11.32 4.09
N THR A 34 -2.94 11.02 2.83
CA THR A 34 -1.63 11.28 2.20
C THR A 34 -1.31 12.77 2.21
N ILE A 35 -2.26 13.61 1.79
CA ILE A 35 -2.07 15.07 1.77
C ILE A 35 -1.91 15.63 3.16
N GLN A 36 -2.74 15.23 4.12
CA GLN A 36 -2.58 15.69 5.51
C GLN A 36 -1.18 15.37 6.07
N ASN A 37 -0.64 14.20 5.77
CA ASN A 37 0.72 13.82 6.17
C ASN A 37 1.79 14.68 5.50
N TRP A 38 1.62 14.99 4.20
CA TRP A 38 2.54 15.85 3.47
C TRP A 38 2.48 17.29 3.98
N THR A 39 1.29 17.86 4.13
CA THR A 39 1.08 19.23 4.61
C THR A 39 1.59 19.44 6.05
N ARG A 40 1.50 18.43 6.92
CA ARG A 40 1.97 18.52 8.32
C ARG A 40 3.50 18.62 8.44
N LEU A 41 4.24 18.12 7.46
CA LEU A 41 5.69 18.01 7.54
C LEU A 41 6.32 19.09 6.64
N SER A 42 7.08 20.02 7.23
CA SER A 42 7.75 21.13 6.53
C SER A 42 8.75 20.70 5.44
N THR A 43 9.07 19.40 5.40
CA THR A 43 9.88 18.77 4.36
C THR A 43 9.17 18.60 3.02
N PHE A 44 7.84 18.58 2.98
CA PHE A 44 7.07 18.40 1.76
C PHE A 44 6.79 19.80 1.21
N GLY A 45 7.36 20.12 0.06
CA GLY A 45 7.27 21.46 -0.53
C GLY A 45 5.83 21.94 -0.69
N HIS A 46 5.64 23.25 -0.85
CA HIS A 46 4.33 23.87 -1.13
C HIS A 46 3.74 23.47 -2.51
N ASP A 47 4.26 22.42 -3.16
CA ASP A 47 3.91 21.92 -4.48
C ASP A 47 3.16 20.58 -4.46
N ALA A 48 2.60 20.20 -3.29
CA ALA A 48 1.80 18.99 -3.15
C ALA A 48 0.56 19.02 -4.07
N PRO A 49 0.25 17.92 -4.80
CA PRO A 49 -0.95 17.83 -5.63
C PRO A 49 -2.22 17.82 -4.80
N THR A 50 -3.34 18.16 -5.42
CA THR A 50 -4.64 18.10 -4.73
C THR A 50 -5.13 16.66 -4.56
N THR A 51 -6.11 16.45 -3.68
CA THR A 51 -6.74 15.13 -3.48
C THR A 51 -7.28 14.57 -4.79
N LYS A 52 -7.84 15.44 -5.64
CA LYS A 52 -8.39 15.07 -6.96
C LYS A 52 -7.30 14.61 -7.91
N ASP A 53 -6.13 15.24 -7.88
CA ASP A 53 -5.00 14.86 -8.74
C ASP A 53 -4.45 13.50 -8.35
N LEU A 54 -4.30 13.25 -7.05
CA LEU A 54 -3.87 11.95 -6.54
C LEU A 54 -4.89 10.84 -6.88
N TRP A 55 -6.19 11.14 -6.80
CA TRP A 55 -7.23 10.19 -7.18
C TRP A 55 -7.18 9.84 -8.67
N LYS A 56 -7.11 10.85 -9.54
CA LYS A 56 -6.94 10.64 -10.99
C LYS A 56 -5.70 9.82 -11.31
N LYS A 57 -4.63 9.98 -10.54
CA LYS A 57 -3.40 9.20 -10.72
C LYS A 57 -3.59 7.74 -10.32
N LEU A 58 -4.34 7.45 -9.26
CA LEU A 58 -4.74 6.08 -8.90
C LEU A 58 -5.62 5.45 -9.99
N GLU A 59 -6.64 6.18 -10.46
CA GLU A 59 -7.49 5.74 -11.57
C GLU A 59 -6.68 5.47 -12.85
N GLY A 60 -5.78 6.38 -13.22
CA GLY A 60 -4.89 6.23 -14.38
C GLY A 60 -3.90 5.07 -14.25
N SER A 61 -3.70 4.54 -13.04
CA SER A 61 -2.89 3.34 -12.79
C SER A 61 -3.72 2.05 -12.71
N ASP A 62 -5.03 2.11 -12.99
CA ASP A 62 -5.99 1.02 -12.75
C ASP A 62 -5.91 0.48 -11.30
N PHE A 63 -5.62 1.38 -10.35
CA PHE A 63 -5.37 1.01 -8.95
C PHE A 63 -4.33 -0.12 -8.82
N ARG A 64 -3.22 -0.03 -9.55
CA ARG A 64 -2.13 -1.02 -9.53
C ARG A 64 -0.78 -0.36 -9.35
N CYS A 65 0.11 -1.09 -8.67
CA CYS A 65 1.51 -0.74 -8.56
C CYS A 65 2.16 -0.71 -9.95
N HIS A 66 2.78 0.40 -10.32
CA HIS A 66 3.48 0.54 -11.59
C HIS A 66 4.63 -0.46 -11.77
N ARG A 67 5.16 -1.00 -10.67
CA ARG A 67 6.34 -1.88 -10.69
C ARG A 67 6.01 -3.38 -10.72
N CYS A 68 4.92 -3.79 -10.09
CA CYS A 68 4.60 -5.22 -9.94
C CYS A 68 3.13 -5.58 -10.20
N GLY A 69 2.28 -4.61 -10.54
CA GLY A 69 0.86 -4.85 -10.83
C GLY A 69 -0.02 -5.17 -9.62
N SER A 70 0.54 -5.27 -8.41
CA SER A 70 -0.22 -5.50 -7.18
C SER A 70 -1.18 -4.35 -6.90
N GLN A 71 -2.40 -4.68 -6.47
CA GLN A 71 -3.40 -3.72 -6.00
C GLN A 71 -3.31 -3.49 -4.48
N MET A 72 -2.43 -4.21 -3.79
CA MET A 72 -2.39 -4.21 -2.34
C MET A 72 -1.60 -3.03 -1.78
N ARG A 73 -2.18 -2.35 -0.78
CA ARG A 73 -1.52 -1.31 0.04
C ARG A 73 -0.76 -0.29 -0.80
N LEU A 74 -1.46 0.30 -1.77
CA LEU A 74 -0.91 1.31 -2.67
C LEU A 74 -0.61 2.61 -1.94
N SER A 75 0.43 3.29 -2.42
CA SER A 75 0.89 4.60 -1.97
C SER A 75 1.57 5.33 -3.13
N PHE A 76 2.11 6.51 -2.85
CA PHE A 76 2.87 7.31 -3.81
C PHE A 76 4.33 7.37 -3.40
N ASN A 77 5.22 7.25 -4.38
CA ASN A 77 6.65 7.46 -4.20
C ASN A 77 7.17 8.49 -5.21
N ASN A 78 8.27 9.17 -4.89
CA ASN A 78 8.94 10.09 -5.80
C ASN A 78 9.89 9.30 -6.71
N MET A 79 9.71 9.40 -8.03
CA MET A 79 10.52 8.69 -9.02
C MET A 79 11.99 9.13 -8.98
N ASN A 80 12.24 10.43 -8.80
CA ASN A 80 13.59 10.98 -8.66
C ASN A 80 14.21 10.79 -7.26
N SER A 81 13.54 10.08 -6.34
CA SER A 81 13.97 9.90 -4.94
C SER A 81 14.15 11.19 -4.13
N ASN A 82 13.67 12.33 -4.63
CA ASN A 82 13.68 13.59 -3.89
C ASN A 82 12.40 13.68 -3.04
N PRO A 83 12.50 13.61 -1.70
CA PRO A 83 11.35 13.60 -0.80
C PRO A 83 10.68 14.97 -0.66
N LYS A 84 11.10 15.97 -1.44
CA LYS A 84 10.49 17.31 -1.50
C LYS A 84 9.78 17.60 -2.83
N ALA A 85 9.94 16.75 -3.84
CA ALA A 85 9.46 17.01 -5.20
C ALA A 85 8.12 16.31 -5.43
N HIS A 86 7.02 16.88 -4.92
CA HIS A 86 5.71 16.21 -4.90
C HIS A 86 4.85 16.44 -6.12
N ARG A 87 5.34 17.17 -7.12
CA ARG A 87 4.63 17.36 -8.40
C ARG A 87 4.12 16.03 -8.95
N LEU A 88 2.90 16.05 -9.48
CA LEU A 88 2.17 14.85 -9.89
C LEU A 88 2.95 14.01 -10.91
N GLU A 89 3.72 14.65 -11.78
CA GLU A 89 4.52 14.00 -12.82
C GLU A 89 5.72 13.25 -12.24
N ASN A 90 6.20 13.63 -11.06
CA ASN A 90 7.30 12.97 -10.36
C ASN A 90 6.82 11.86 -9.41
N LEU A 91 5.50 11.69 -9.26
CA LEU A 91 4.95 10.61 -8.43
C LEU A 91 4.78 9.33 -9.25
N GLU A 92 4.97 8.18 -8.62
CA GLU A 92 4.56 6.86 -9.10
C GLU A 92 3.59 6.21 -8.11
N VAL A 93 2.63 5.42 -8.61
CA VAL A 93 1.80 4.57 -7.75
C VAL A 93 2.54 3.27 -7.48
N ILE A 94 2.77 2.97 -6.21
CA ILE A 94 3.61 1.84 -5.79
C ILE A 94 2.99 1.11 -4.61
N CYS A 95 3.11 -0.22 -4.58
CA CYS A 95 2.69 -1.00 -3.42
C CYS A 95 3.70 -0.89 -2.28
N PHE A 96 3.25 -1.17 -1.06
CA PHE A 96 4.08 -1.16 0.14
C PHE A 96 5.38 -1.97 -0.03
N SER A 97 5.32 -3.19 -0.60
CA SER A 97 6.49 -4.06 -0.79
C SER A 97 7.52 -3.45 -1.74
N CYS A 98 7.09 -2.87 -2.86
CA CYS A 98 7.97 -2.19 -3.80
C CYS A 98 8.57 -0.92 -3.18
N ASN A 99 7.79 -0.13 -2.46
CA ASN A 99 8.26 1.08 -1.79
C ASN A 99 9.32 0.77 -0.70
N ARG A 100 9.12 -0.32 0.06
CA ARG A 100 10.09 -0.82 1.04
C ARG A 100 11.38 -1.32 0.40
N SER A 101 11.27 -1.96 -0.75
CA SER A 101 12.42 -2.44 -1.51
C SER A 101 13.30 -1.28 -2.00
N VAL A 102 12.68 -0.15 -2.40
CA VAL A 102 13.40 1.07 -2.79
C VAL A 102 14.05 1.76 -1.60
N SER A 103 13.34 1.87 -0.48
CA SER A 103 13.83 2.60 0.71
C SER A 103 14.85 1.82 1.56
N LYS A 104 15.10 0.54 1.27
CA LYS A 104 15.96 -0.40 2.04
C LYS A 104 15.61 -0.52 3.55
N LYS A 105 14.55 0.15 4.02
CA LYS A 105 14.10 0.14 5.42
C LYS A 105 13.13 -1.03 5.65
N GLY A 106 13.63 -2.12 6.24
CA GLY A 106 12.81 -3.14 6.90
C GLY A 106 12.18 -4.21 6.00
N ASN A 107 12.93 -4.76 5.04
CA ASN A 107 12.46 -5.88 4.20
C ASN A 107 12.63 -7.28 4.82
N LYS A 108 13.24 -7.40 6.01
CA LYS A 108 13.47 -8.72 6.64
C LYS A 108 12.22 -9.31 7.30
N ASP A 109 11.29 -8.49 7.78
CA ASP A 109 10.20 -8.95 8.67
C ASP A 109 8.93 -9.40 7.93
N ASN A 110 8.45 -8.61 6.96
CA ASN A 110 7.18 -8.91 6.27
C ASN A 110 7.24 -10.14 5.37
N HIS A 111 8.43 -10.46 4.84
CA HIS A 111 8.60 -11.66 4.00
C HIS A 111 8.54 -12.94 4.86
N HIS A 112 8.93 -12.87 6.14
CA HIS A 112 8.86 -13.99 7.06
C HIS A 112 7.41 -14.31 7.45
N HIS A 113 6.61 -13.30 7.80
CA HIS A 113 5.20 -13.49 8.12
C HIS A 113 4.37 -13.97 6.92
N TYR A 114 4.64 -13.47 5.71
CA TYR A 114 3.99 -13.97 4.50
C TYR A 114 4.34 -15.44 4.22
N LYS A 115 5.62 -15.81 4.36
CA LYS A 115 6.05 -17.21 4.22
C LYS A 115 5.43 -18.13 5.26
N LEU A 116 5.34 -17.70 6.52
CA LEU A 116 4.68 -18.45 7.58
C LEU A 116 3.18 -18.63 7.30
N ALA A 117 2.50 -17.56 6.86
CA ALA A 117 1.09 -17.63 6.50
C ALA A 117 0.83 -18.55 5.31
N MET A 118 1.66 -18.50 4.26
CA MET A 118 1.54 -19.38 3.11
C MET A 118 1.87 -20.84 3.45
N ALA A 119 2.93 -21.08 4.23
CA ALA A 119 3.29 -22.42 4.69
C ALA A 119 2.18 -23.05 5.58
N ALA A 120 1.45 -22.23 6.34
CA ALA A 120 0.29 -22.68 7.11
C ALA A 120 -0.97 -22.93 6.26
N ILE A 121 -1.05 -22.38 5.06
CA ILE A 121 -2.14 -22.61 4.09
C ILE A 121 -1.86 -23.84 3.20
N GLU A 122 -0.59 -24.17 2.99
CA GLU A 122 -0.14 -25.30 2.17
C GLU A 122 0.00 -26.64 2.95
N LEU A 123 -0.23 -26.63 4.26
CA LEU A 123 -0.38 -27.82 5.13
C LEU A 123 -1.86 -28.21 5.24
#